data_AF-A0A847BEY4-F1
#
_entry.id   AF-A0A847BEY4-F1
#
_cell.length_a   1.000
_cell.length_b   1.000
_cell.length_c   1.000
_cell.angle_alpha   90.00
_cell.angle_beta   90.00
_cell.angle_gamma   90.00
#
_symmetry.space_group_name_H-M   'P 1'
#
loop_
_entity.id
_entity.type
_entity.pdbx_description
1 polymer ?
#
loop_
_entity_poly.entity_id
_entity_poly.type
_entity_poly.pdbx_seq_one_letter_code
_entity_poly.pdbx_strand_id
1 'polypeptide(L)'
;VPRVLPETLAARIDVKSWQRPALFDWLQQQGNVADLEMYRVLNCGIGMVVVVPAAEADRARAHLQAQGETVYRIGDVIARTEGQETVQLENLPA
;
A
#
# COMPACT_ATOMS: atom_id res chain seq x y z
N VAL A 1 -0.11 -0.08 7.76
CA VAL A 1 -1.15 0.98 7.60
C VAL A 1 -2.19 1.00 8.72
N PRO A 2 -2.84 -0.10 9.15
CA PRO A 2 -4.01 -0.04 10.05
C PRO A 2 -3.81 0.75 11.35
N ARG A 3 -2.61 0.69 11.93
CA ARG A 3 -2.29 1.28 13.24
C ARG A 3 -2.39 2.81 13.30
N VAL A 4 -2.47 3.52 12.17
CA VAL A 4 -2.55 4.99 12.13
C VAL A 4 -3.93 5.52 11.73
N LEU A 5 -4.88 4.64 11.39
CA LEU A 5 -6.21 5.06 10.95
C LEU A 5 -7.24 4.91 12.08
N PRO A 6 -8.18 5.87 12.23
CA PRO A 6 -9.38 5.70 13.05
C PRO A 6 -10.21 4.50 12.62
N GLU A 7 -11.00 3.94 13.55
CA GLU A 7 -11.85 2.77 13.28
C GLU A 7 -12.93 3.01 12.22
N THR A 8 -13.29 4.27 11.95
CA THR A 8 -14.28 4.64 10.93
C THR A 8 -13.71 4.74 9.53
N LEU A 9 -12.39 4.53 9.36
CA LEU A 9 -11.68 4.70 8.10
C LEU A 9 -10.94 3.42 7.69
N ALA A 10 -10.74 3.27 6.38
CA ALA A 10 -9.96 2.20 5.78
C ALA A 10 -9.00 2.77 4.73
N ALA A 11 -7.87 2.09 4.51
CA ALA A 11 -6.99 2.36 3.39
C ALA A 11 -7.38 1.48 2.21
N ARG A 12 -7.71 2.10 1.08
CA ARG A 12 -7.87 1.40 -0.19
C ARG A 12 -6.58 1.55 -0.98
N ILE A 13 -5.93 0.44 -1.30
CA ILE A 13 -4.58 0.40 -1.90
C ILE A 13 -4.64 -0.38 -3.20
N ASP A 14 -4.21 0.24 -4.30
CA ASP A 14 -4.04 -0.42 -5.59
C ASP A 14 -2.64 -1.03 -5.67
N VAL A 15 -2.54 -2.36 -5.68
CA VAL A 15 -1.23 -3.04 -5.70
C VAL A 15 -0.48 -2.90 -7.03
N LYS A 16 -1.14 -2.39 -8.09
CA LYS A 16 -0.52 -2.09 -9.39
C LYS A 16 0.07 -0.68 -9.47
N SER A 17 -0.10 0.13 -8.43
CA SER A 17 0.41 1.50 -8.39
C SER A 17 1.92 1.62 -8.19
N TRP A 18 2.59 0.51 -7.87
CA TRP A 18 4.06 0.41 -7.86
C TRP A 18 4.51 -0.92 -8.46
N GLN A 19 5.77 -0.97 -8.87
CA GLN A 19 6.39 -2.22 -9.29
C GLN A 19 6.88 -2.99 -8.05
N ARG A 20 6.25 -4.14 -7.78
CA ARG A 20 6.73 -5.07 -6.76
C ARG A 20 8.15 -5.55 -7.13
N PRO A 21 9.14 -5.47 -6.22
CA PRO A 21 10.48 -5.98 -6.51
C PRO A 21 10.47 -7.48 -6.81
N ALA A 22 11.20 -7.92 -7.83
CA ALA A 22 11.21 -9.31 -8.31
C ALA A 22 11.64 -10.34 -7.25
N LEU A 23 12.37 -9.90 -6.21
CA LEU A 23 12.69 -10.74 -5.05
C LEU A 23 11.43 -11.29 -4.37
N PHE A 24 10.36 -10.51 -4.29
CA PHE A 24 9.11 -10.96 -3.67
C PHE A 24 8.38 -11.97 -4.54
N ASP A 25 8.49 -11.88 -5.88
CA ASP A 25 7.95 -12.91 -6.78
C ASP A 25 8.69 -14.24 -6.56
N TRP A 26 10.01 -14.19 -6.45
CA TRP A 26 10.82 -15.36 -6.16
C TRP A 26 10.48 -15.96 -4.78
N LEU A 27 10.38 -15.14 -3.73
CA LEU A 27 10.00 -15.60 -2.38
C LEU A 27 8.62 -16.26 -2.36
N GLN A 28 7.65 -15.66 -3.04
CA GLN A 28 6.29 -16.18 -3.16
C GLN A 28 6.29 -17.58 -3.80
N GLN A 29 7.00 -17.71 -4.93
CA GLN A 29 7.11 -18.97 -5.67
C GLN A 29 7.81 -20.07 -4.85
N GLN A 30 8.92 -19.75 -4.19
CA GLN A 30 9.66 -20.74 -3.39
C GLN A 30 8.90 -21.16 -2.12
N GLY A 31 8.14 -20.23 -1.52
CA GLY A 31 7.37 -20.50 -0.30
C GLY A 31 5.96 -21.03 -0.54
N ASN A 32 5.49 -21.09 -1.78
CA ASN A 32 4.09 -21.39 -2.14
C ASN A 32 3.09 -20.51 -1.34
N VAL A 33 3.37 -19.20 -1.27
CA VAL A 33 2.61 -18.24 -0.47
C VAL A 33 1.49 -17.62 -1.30
N ALA A 34 0.28 -17.55 -0.74
CA ALA A 34 -0.85 -16.87 -1.39
C ALA A 34 -0.61 -15.35 -1.49
N ASP A 35 -1.09 -14.70 -2.56
CA ASP A 35 -0.86 -13.26 -2.78
C ASP A 35 -1.29 -12.39 -1.61
N LEU A 36 -2.46 -12.65 -1.03
CA LEU A 36 -2.92 -11.88 0.14
C LEU A 36 -1.97 -12.00 1.33
N GLU A 37 -1.36 -13.17 1.52
CA GLU A 37 -0.43 -13.41 2.63
C GLU A 37 0.91 -12.68 2.40
N MET A 38 1.35 -12.54 1.15
CA MET A 38 2.53 -11.74 0.80
C MET A 38 2.42 -10.30 1.32
N TYR A 39 1.27 -9.65 1.11
CA TYR A 39 1.04 -8.27 1.56
C TYR A 39 0.72 -8.14 3.07
N ARG A 40 0.37 -9.25 3.74
CA ARG A 40 0.19 -9.28 5.20
C ARG A 40 1.51 -9.38 5.96
N VAL A 41 2.46 -10.14 5.42
CA VAL A 41 3.71 -10.48 6.11
C VAL A 41 4.87 -9.60 5.64
N LEU A 42 4.91 -9.26 4.35
CA LEU A 42 6.03 -8.57 3.72
C LEU A 42 5.63 -7.19 3.21
N ASN A 43 6.59 -6.28 3.15
CA ASN A 43 6.36 -4.92 2.67
C ASN A 43 6.09 -4.83 1.15
N CYS A 44 6.44 -5.86 0.39
CA CYS A 44 6.29 -5.95 -1.06
C CYS A 44 6.81 -4.73 -1.84
N GLY A 45 7.83 -4.04 -1.33
CA GLY A 45 8.44 -2.85 -1.94
C GLY A 45 8.03 -1.51 -1.32
N ILE A 46 7.07 -1.48 -0.39
CA ILE A 46 6.64 -0.24 0.28
C ILE A 46 7.10 -0.24 1.74
N GLY A 47 8.23 0.41 2.02
CA GLY A 47 8.79 0.49 3.38
C GLY A 47 8.05 1.46 4.31
N MET A 48 7.42 2.49 3.77
CA MET A 48 6.71 3.53 4.52
C MET A 48 5.50 4.04 3.75
N VAL A 49 4.45 4.42 4.48
CA VAL A 49 3.24 5.06 3.93
C VAL A 49 3.01 6.36 4.66
N VAL A 50 2.72 7.42 3.91
CA VAL A 50 2.36 8.75 4.44
C VAL A 50 0.95 9.08 3.97
N VAL A 51 0.10 9.52 4.89
CA VAL A 51 -1.28 9.95 4.61
C VAL A 51 -1.33 11.47 4.66
N VAL A 52 -1.78 12.10 3.58
CA VAL A 52 -1.91 13.55 3.45
C VAL A 52 -3.28 13.91 2.85
N PRO A 53 -3.76 15.15 3.03
CA PRO A 53 -4.91 15.65 2.27
C PRO A 53 -4.68 15.51 0.76
N ALA A 54 -5.73 15.19 0.00
CA ALA A 54 -5.61 14.94 -1.44
C ALA A 54 -4.99 16.13 -2.21
N ALA A 55 -5.29 17.36 -1.80
CA ALA A 55 -4.73 18.58 -2.39
C ALA A 55 -3.21 18.74 -2.15
N GLU A 56 -2.65 18.02 -1.18
CA GLU A 56 -1.25 18.09 -0.76
C GLU A 56 -0.40 16.92 -1.28
N ALA A 57 -1.04 15.92 -1.91
CA ALA A 57 -0.39 14.69 -2.35
C ALA A 57 0.77 14.95 -3.32
N ASP A 58 0.57 15.81 -4.32
CA ASP A 58 1.60 16.11 -5.31
C ASP A 58 2.77 16.91 -4.71
N ARG A 59 2.48 17.82 -3.76
CA ARG A 59 3.51 18.58 -3.05
C ARG A 59 4.36 17.67 -2.16
N ALA A 60 3.72 16.78 -1.39
CA ALA A 60 4.43 15.82 -0.54
C ALA A 60 5.30 14.87 -1.38
N ARG A 61 4.76 14.36 -2.49
CA ARG A 61 5.50 13.53 -3.44
C ARG A 61 6.72 14.26 -3.99
N ALA A 62 6.56 15.48 -4.50
CA ALA A 62 7.66 16.26 -5.06
C ALA A 62 8.76 16.53 -4.03
N HIS A 63 8.37 16.85 -2.78
CA HIS A 63 9.33 17.09 -1.69
C HIS A 63 10.18 15.86 -1.38
N LEU A 64 9.55 14.69 -1.23
CA LEU A 64 10.26 13.43 -0.94
C LEU A 64 11.13 12.99 -2.12
N GLN A 65 10.64 13.15 -3.36
CA GLN A 65 11.43 12.86 -4.56
C GLN A 65 12.67 13.75 -4.67
N ALA A 66 12.57 15.03 -4.29
CA ALA A 66 13.73 15.93 -4.24
C ALA A 66 14.78 15.51 -3.19
N GLN A 67 14.42 14.67 -2.22
CA GLN A 67 15.33 14.09 -1.23
C GLN A 67 15.91 12.73 -1.68
N GLY A 68 15.59 12.27 -2.89
CA GLY A 68 16.09 11.01 -3.46
C GLY A 68 15.18 9.80 -3.23
N GLU A 69 13.99 9.99 -2.65
CA GLU A 69 13.06 8.88 -2.41
C GLU A 69 12.27 8.50 -3.66
N THR A 70 11.95 7.21 -3.78
CA THR A 70 11.02 6.71 -4.79
C THR A 70 9.61 6.68 -4.20
N VAL A 71 8.73 7.54 -4.72
CA VAL A 71 7.40 7.78 -4.15
C VAL A 71 6.30 7.38 -5.13
N TYR A 72 5.35 6.61 -4.64
CA TYR A 72 4.16 6.19 -5.38
C TYR A 72 2.90 6.73 -4.70
N ARG A 73 1.92 7.16 -5.50
CA ARG A 73 0.55 7.34 -5.00
C ARG A 73 -0.12 5.97 -5.04
N ILE A 74 -0.30 5.36 -3.87
CA ILE A 74 -0.73 3.96 -3.78
C ILE A 74 -2.24 3.75 -3.57
N GLY A 75 -2.99 4.82 -3.33
CA GLY A 75 -4.41 4.75 -3.08
C GLY A 75 -4.91 5.93 -2.25
N ASP A 76 -6.01 5.72 -1.53
CA ASP A 76 -6.71 6.76 -0.77
C ASP A 76 -7.33 6.21 0.53
N VAL A 77 -7.64 7.10 1.47
CA VAL A 77 -8.39 6.77 2.68
C VAL A 77 -9.88 6.92 2.40
N ILE A 78 -10.67 5.92 2.77
CA ILE A 78 -12.12 5.85 2.56
C ILE A 78 -12.86 5.61 3.88
N ALA A 79 -14.15 5.89 3.92
CA ALA A 79 -15.01 5.48 5.03
C ALA A 79 -15.07 3.95 5.12
N ARG A 80 -14.98 3.41 6.34
CA ARG A 80 -15.11 1.98 6.62
C ARG A 80 -16.54 1.68 7.08
N THR A 81 -17.21 0.76 6.41
CA THR A 81 -18.49 0.21 6.91
C THR A 81 -18.24 -0.99 7.82
N GLU A 82 -19.23 -1.34 8.64
CA GLU A 82 -19.15 -2.50 9.53
C GLU A 82 -18.86 -3.78 8.74
N GLY A 83 -17.99 -4.65 9.28
CA GLY A 83 -17.56 -5.88 8.63
C GLY A 83 -16.50 -5.73 7.52
N GLN A 84 -16.09 -4.52 7.16
CA GLN A 84 -15.00 -4.31 6.19
C GLN A 84 -13.62 -4.32 6.84
N GLU A 85 -12.65 -4.85 6.10
CA GLU A 85 -11.24 -4.79 6.46
C GLU A 85 -10.73 -3.35 6.51
N THR A 86 -9.79 -3.09 7.42
CA THR A 86 -9.16 -1.75 7.57
C THR A 86 -8.20 -1.43 6.42
N VAL A 87 -7.74 -2.46 5.70
CA VAL A 87 -6.95 -2.34 4.48
C VAL A 87 -7.63 -3.16 3.39
N GLN A 88 -7.99 -2.50 2.30
CA GLN A 88 -8.64 -3.08 1.14
C GLN A 88 -7.64 -3.04 -0.02
N LEU A 89 -7.16 -4.20 -0.45
CA LEU A 89 -6.23 -4.32 -1.56
C LEU A 89 -7.01 -4.51 -2.86
N GLU A 90 -6.77 -3.65 -3.84
CA GLU A 90 -7.33 -3.72 -5.18
C GLU A 90 -6.30 -4.28 -6.16
N ASN A 91 -6.78 -4.90 -7.25
CA ASN A 91 -5.96 -5.42 -8.34
C ASN A 91 -4.91 -6.47 -7.95
N LEU A 92 -5.17 -7.26 -6.89
CA LEU A 92 -4.37 -8.43 -6.54
C LEU A 92 -4.23 -9.36 -7.76
N PRO A 93 -3.03 -9.91 -8.01
CA PRO A 93 -2.87 -11.01 -8.95
C PRO A 93 -3.80 -12.18 -8.57
N ALA A 94 -4.35 -12.84 -9.59
CA ALA A 94 -5.19 -14.03 -9.43
C ALA A 94 -4.33 -15.28 -9.20
#